data_AF-A0AAP0EGU2-F1
#
_entry.id   AF-A0AAP0EGU2-F1
#
_cell.length_a   1.000
_cell.length_b   1.000
_cell.length_c   1.000
_cell.angle_alpha   90.00
_cell.angle_beta   90.00
_cell.angle_gamma   90.00
#
_symmetry.space_group_name_H-M   'P 1'
#
loop_
_entity.id
_entity.type
_entity.pdbx_description
1 polymer ?
#
loop_
_entity_poly.entity_id
_entity_poly.type
_entity_poly.pdbx_seq_one_letter_code
_entity_poly.pdbx_strand_id
1 'polypeptide(L)'
;MYWATMQVLKKMVSDGSTDDIRGEAKGVLMMMETFNFVFMLHVMHKIMGITDMLCRNLQEKTLDILNAIDSIATTKVLLLKLRNESINHLLMCVNSICIEYEIETPDMNAWYNEGTDRFCQQKNLVTVEHHYHFDMFNSVIDYQLEELNYRFNDNALEILKLSCALQPNDQFKLFDVDQICILARKFYPADFSDQEMPHLRCQSEHYEVDVLHHKCFQNLSSTSELLQILIRTNKSHHYNLVERLIRLILTLPVSTASTEQAFSAIKRIKTDLRNIMEEEFLTDTMIIHIEREFAQNIDIDEVIDEFDSLKQMRAQLK
;
A
#
# COMPACT_ATOMS: atom_id res chain seq x y z
N MET A 1 -1.55 10.89 -23.72
CA MET A 1 -0.16 10.73 -23.25
C MET A 1 0.64 9.80 -24.18
N TYR A 2 0.09 8.63 -24.56
CA TYR A 2 0.72 7.65 -25.46
C TYR A 2 1.37 8.26 -26.73
N TRP A 3 0.63 9.05 -27.52
CA TRP A 3 1.16 9.73 -28.71
C TRP A 3 2.37 10.61 -28.43
N ALA A 4 2.30 11.45 -27.39
CA ALA A 4 3.38 12.36 -27.03
C ALA A 4 4.65 11.57 -26.66
N THR A 5 4.50 10.46 -25.94
CA THR A 5 5.60 9.56 -25.60
C THR A 5 6.22 8.93 -26.85
N MET A 6 5.42 8.44 -27.80
CA MET A 6 5.94 7.92 -29.08
C MET A 6 6.71 8.97 -29.86
N GLN A 7 6.24 10.22 -29.93
CA GLN A 7 6.95 11.31 -30.62
C GLN A 7 8.28 11.63 -29.96
N VAL A 8 8.31 11.67 -28.62
CA VAL A 8 9.55 11.89 -27.86
C VAL A 8 10.53 10.74 -28.12
N LEU A 9 10.08 9.48 -28.08
CA LEU A 9 10.94 8.32 -28.36
C LEU A 9 11.47 8.34 -29.80
N LYS A 10 10.63 8.64 -30.80
CA LYS A 10 11.06 8.78 -32.20
C LYS A 10 12.15 9.84 -32.36
N LYS A 11 12.00 10.97 -31.65
CA LYS A 11 13.02 12.02 -31.62
C LYS A 11 14.29 11.57 -30.89
N MET A 12 14.20 10.81 -29.80
CA MET A 12 15.37 10.29 -29.09
C MET A 12 16.13 9.25 -29.93
N VAL A 13 15.43 8.49 -30.79
CA VAL A 13 16.06 7.56 -31.74
C VAL A 13 16.86 8.31 -32.81
N SER A 14 16.36 9.46 -33.31
CA SER A 14 17.08 10.26 -34.31
C SER A 14 18.17 11.14 -33.72
N ASP A 15 17.88 11.82 -32.60
CA ASP A 15 18.65 12.94 -32.05
C ASP A 15 19.38 12.57 -30.73
N GLY A 16 19.33 11.30 -30.30
CA GLY A 16 19.92 10.86 -29.04
C GLY A 16 21.43 11.13 -28.97
N SER A 17 21.87 11.63 -27.82
CA SER A 17 23.27 12.07 -27.60
C SER A 17 24.28 10.93 -27.57
N THR A 18 23.84 9.71 -27.23
CA THR A 18 24.69 8.50 -27.18
C THR A 18 24.02 7.35 -27.91
N ASP A 19 24.83 6.39 -28.38
CA ASP A 19 24.33 5.17 -29.03
C ASP A 19 23.43 4.34 -28.10
N ASP A 20 23.76 4.27 -26.81
CA ASP A 20 22.93 3.59 -25.81
C ASP A 20 21.53 4.21 -25.71
N ILE A 21 21.43 5.54 -25.60
CA ILE A 21 20.12 6.23 -25.51
C ILE A 21 19.29 5.97 -26.77
N ARG A 22 19.92 5.97 -27.95
CA ARG A 22 19.24 5.65 -29.21
C ARG A 22 18.78 4.20 -29.27
N GLY A 23 19.61 3.27 -28.79
CA GLY A 23 19.31 1.85 -28.70
C GLY A 23 18.15 1.56 -27.75
N GLU A 24 18.18 2.11 -26.53
CA GLU A 24 17.12 1.98 -25.54
C GLU A 24 15.81 2.58 -26.03
N ALA A 25 15.83 3.81 -26.55
CA ALA A 25 14.64 4.47 -27.07
C ALA A 25 14.01 3.67 -28.23
N LYS A 26 14.85 3.07 -29.09
CA LYS A 26 14.38 2.19 -30.16
C LYS A 26 13.74 0.91 -29.61
N GLY A 27 14.35 0.29 -28.60
CA GLY A 27 13.79 -0.90 -27.96
C GLY A 27 12.43 -0.63 -27.31
N VAL A 28 12.30 0.48 -26.57
CA VAL A 28 11.03 0.90 -25.97
C VAL A 28 9.99 1.20 -27.05
N LEU A 29 10.38 1.90 -28.13
CA LEU A 29 9.47 2.20 -29.23
C LEU A 29 8.95 0.92 -29.90
N MET A 30 9.82 -0.05 -30.16
CA MET A 30 9.43 -1.36 -30.70
C MET A 30 8.45 -2.09 -29.79
N MET A 31 8.64 -2.04 -28.46
CA MET A 31 7.68 -2.62 -27.51
C MET A 31 6.34 -1.87 -27.51
N MET A 32 6.35 -0.55 -27.56
CA MET A 32 5.14 0.28 -27.57
C MET A 32 4.31 0.07 -28.84
N GLU A 33 4.95 -0.28 -29.95
CA GLU A 33 4.31 -0.60 -31.25
C GLU A 33 3.86 -2.08 -31.33
N THR A 34 3.66 -2.76 -30.20
CA THR A 34 3.07 -4.11 -30.15
C THR A 34 1.63 -4.09 -29.66
N PHE A 35 0.81 -5.00 -30.20
CA PHE A 35 -0.55 -5.21 -29.71
C PHE A 35 -0.58 -5.54 -28.21
N ASN A 36 0.34 -6.41 -27.75
CA ASN A 36 0.48 -6.78 -26.33
C ASN A 36 0.61 -5.55 -25.42
N PHE A 37 1.45 -4.59 -25.79
CA PHE A 37 1.65 -3.39 -24.99
C PHE A 37 0.39 -2.52 -24.95
N VAL A 38 -0.22 -2.26 -26.10
CA VAL A 38 -1.45 -1.43 -26.18
C VAL A 38 -2.59 -2.09 -25.41
N PHE A 39 -2.73 -3.41 -25.51
CA PHE A 39 -3.69 -4.19 -24.76
C PHE A 39 -3.47 -4.04 -23.25
N MET A 40 -2.27 -4.35 -22.77
CA MET A 40 -1.95 -4.24 -21.34
C MET A 40 -2.10 -2.83 -20.79
N LEU A 41 -1.75 -1.81 -21.59
CA LEU A 41 -1.96 -0.42 -21.21
C LEU A 41 -3.44 -0.11 -20.94
N HIS A 42 -4.37 -0.63 -21.76
CA HIS A 42 -5.81 -0.45 -21.55
C HIS A 42 -6.34 -1.24 -20.36
N VAL A 43 -5.87 -2.48 -20.19
CA VAL A 43 -6.21 -3.30 -19.02
C VAL A 43 -5.79 -2.58 -17.74
N MET A 44 -4.53 -2.15 -17.67
CA MET A 44 -4.01 -1.41 -16.52
C MET A 44 -4.75 -0.09 -16.32
N HIS A 45 -5.07 0.66 -17.37
CA HIS A 45 -5.83 1.90 -17.23
C HIS A 45 -7.21 1.68 -16.59
N LYS A 46 -7.94 0.62 -16.99
CA LYS A 46 -9.23 0.28 -16.38
C LYS A 46 -9.09 -0.15 -14.93
N ILE A 47 -8.16 -1.06 -14.64
CA ILE A 47 -7.95 -1.60 -13.28
C ILE A 47 -7.49 -0.48 -12.35
N MET A 48 -6.47 0.29 -12.75
CA MET A 48 -5.98 1.42 -11.98
C MET A 48 -7.02 2.50 -11.81
N GLY A 49 -7.90 2.72 -12.79
CA GLY A 49 -9.03 3.65 -12.65
C GLY A 49 -9.99 3.24 -11.52
N ILE A 50 -10.23 1.94 -11.35
CA ILE A 50 -11.06 1.41 -10.24
C ILE A 50 -10.29 1.52 -8.91
N THR A 51 -9.01 1.14 -8.88
CA THR A 51 -8.24 1.12 -7.63
C THR A 51 -7.76 2.49 -7.17
N ASP A 52 -7.63 3.49 -8.05
CA ASP A 52 -7.21 4.87 -7.71
C ASP A 52 -8.17 5.48 -6.68
N MET A 53 -9.49 5.25 -6.81
CA MET A 53 -10.46 5.73 -5.83
C MET A 53 -10.21 5.12 -4.45
N LEU A 54 -9.94 3.80 -4.38
CA LEU A 54 -9.61 3.14 -3.14
C LEU A 54 -8.30 3.68 -2.54
N CYS A 55 -7.25 3.82 -3.36
CA CYS A 55 -5.95 4.33 -2.93
C CYS A 55 -6.07 5.73 -2.33
N ARG A 56 -6.80 6.64 -2.99
CA ARG A 56 -7.03 8.00 -2.48
C ARG A 56 -7.76 7.97 -1.16
N ASN A 57 -8.86 7.21 -1.06
CA ASN A 57 -9.63 7.10 0.17
C ASN A 57 -8.73 6.60 1.31
N LEU A 58 -7.99 5.52 1.12
CA LEU A 58 -7.11 4.94 2.15
C LEU A 58 -5.93 5.86 2.55
N GLN A 59 -5.58 6.85 1.73
CA GLN A 59 -4.52 7.82 1.99
C GLN A 59 -5.04 9.11 2.64
N GLU A 60 -6.36 9.29 2.80
CA GLU A 60 -6.92 10.48 3.46
C GLU A 60 -6.59 10.50 4.95
N LYS A 61 -6.16 11.66 5.45
CA LYS A 61 -5.81 11.85 6.87
C LYS A 61 -7.02 11.71 7.81
N THR A 62 -8.22 11.98 7.31
CA THR A 62 -9.48 11.92 8.05
C THR A 62 -10.23 10.61 7.78
N LEU A 63 -9.50 9.52 7.50
CA LEU A 63 -10.09 8.24 7.11
C LEU A 63 -11.10 7.75 8.15
N ASP A 64 -12.35 7.65 7.70
CA ASP A 64 -13.39 6.89 8.40
C ASP A 64 -13.23 5.41 8.02
N ILE A 65 -12.91 4.57 9.00
CA ILE A 65 -12.71 3.14 8.81
C ILE A 65 -13.95 2.48 8.19
N LEU A 66 -15.17 2.90 8.54
CA LEU A 66 -16.38 2.31 7.96
C LEU A 66 -16.48 2.61 6.46
N ASN A 67 -16.25 3.87 6.07
CA ASN A 67 -16.19 4.26 4.67
C ASN A 67 -15.03 3.57 3.91
N ALA A 68 -13.91 3.32 4.59
CA ALA A 68 -12.80 2.56 4.03
C ALA A 68 -13.21 1.11 3.70
N ILE A 69 -13.91 0.45 4.62
CA ILE A 69 -14.42 -0.91 4.43
C ILE A 69 -15.42 -0.97 3.28
N ASP A 70 -16.34 -0.02 3.21
CA ASP A 70 -17.31 0.09 2.11
C ASP A 70 -16.61 0.37 0.77
N SER A 71 -15.55 1.18 0.77
CA SER A 71 -14.71 1.44 -0.41
C SER A 71 -14.01 0.17 -0.88
N ILE A 72 -13.44 -0.63 0.04
CA ILE A 72 -12.82 -1.92 -0.29
C ILE A 72 -13.85 -2.87 -0.89
N ALA A 73 -15.03 -2.99 -0.27
CA ALA A 73 -16.10 -3.85 -0.76
C ALA A 73 -16.58 -3.43 -2.15
N THR A 74 -16.78 -2.13 -2.36
CA THR A 74 -17.17 -1.56 -3.66
C THR A 74 -16.11 -1.82 -4.73
N THR A 75 -14.84 -1.66 -4.39
CA THR A 75 -13.71 -1.94 -5.29
C THR A 75 -13.68 -3.40 -5.73
N LYS A 76 -13.84 -4.35 -4.78
CA LYS A 76 -13.93 -5.79 -5.08
C LYS A 76 -15.10 -6.10 -6.03
N VAL A 77 -16.27 -5.50 -5.79
CA VAL A 77 -17.45 -5.66 -6.67
C VAL A 77 -17.19 -5.11 -8.07
N LEU A 78 -16.55 -3.94 -8.19
CA LEU A 78 -16.24 -3.35 -9.48
C LEU A 78 -15.22 -4.17 -10.27
N LEU A 79 -14.19 -4.70 -9.62
CA LEU A 79 -13.23 -5.62 -10.24
C LEU A 79 -13.90 -6.91 -10.71
N LEU A 80 -14.80 -7.49 -9.91
CA LEU A 80 -15.58 -8.67 -10.32
C LEU A 80 -16.53 -8.37 -11.48
N LYS A 81 -17.14 -7.18 -11.52
CA LYS A 81 -17.94 -6.74 -12.67
C LYS A 81 -17.07 -6.62 -13.91
N LEU A 82 -15.91 -5.97 -13.80
CA LEU A 82 -14.95 -5.83 -14.91
C LEU A 82 -14.49 -7.20 -15.45
N ARG A 83 -14.27 -8.18 -14.56
CA ARG A 83 -13.92 -9.56 -14.92
C ARG A 83 -15.03 -10.28 -15.69
N ASN A 84 -16.29 -10.05 -15.30
CA ASN A 84 -17.45 -10.72 -15.89
C ASN A 84 -18.00 -9.97 -17.13
N GLU A 85 -17.51 -8.76 -17.40
CA GLU A 85 -17.83 -8.00 -18.60
C GLU A 85 -17.25 -8.66 -19.85
N SER A 86 -17.91 -8.44 -20.99
CA SER A 86 -17.38 -8.89 -22.26
C SER A 86 -16.12 -8.11 -22.63
N ILE A 87 -15.03 -8.83 -22.91
CA ILE A 87 -13.77 -8.24 -23.38
C ILE A 87 -13.91 -7.50 -24.72
N ASN A 88 -14.99 -7.73 -25.47
CA ASN A 88 -15.23 -7.15 -26.79
C ASN A 88 -15.09 -5.62 -26.81
N HIS A 89 -15.63 -4.92 -25.80
CA HIS A 89 -15.49 -3.47 -25.73
C HIS A 89 -14.03 -3.05 -25.57
N LEU A 90 -13.24 -3.80 -24.79
CA LEU A 90 -11.82 -3.52 -24.59
C LEU A 90 -11.04 -3.79 -25.88
N LEU A 91 -11.28 -4.93 -26.54
CA LEU A 91 -10.67 -5.25 -27.83
C LEU A 91 -11.02 -4.23 -28.91
N MET A 92 -12.27 -3.74 -28.95
CA MET A 92 -12.66 -2.66 -29.88
C MET A 92 -11.85 -1.38 -29.64
N CYS A 93 -11.66 -0.97 -28.39
CA CYS A 93 -10.85 0.20 -28.05
C CYS A 93 -9.38 -0.01 -28.44
N VAL A 94 -8.80 -1.17 -28.11
CA VAL A 94 -7.42 -1.52 -28.45
C VAL A 94 -7.23 -1.54 -29.97
N ASN A 95 -8.12 -2.18 -30.71
CA ASN A 95 -8.08 -2.24 -32.17
C ASN A 95 -8.17 -0.86 -32.82
N SER A 96 -9.00 0.05 -32.29
CA SER A 96 -9.10 1.41 -32.83
C SER A 96 -7.78 2.17 -32.75
N ILE A 97 -7.04 1.99 -31.65
CA ILE A 97 -5.71 2.57 -31.46
C ILE A 97 -4.70 1.85 -32.34
N CYS A 98 -4.71 0.52 -32.41
CA CYS A 98 -3.80 -0.20 -33.29
C CYS A 98 -3.96 0.23 -34.76
N ILE A 99 -5.18 0.47 -35.23
CA ILE A 99 -5.43 1.00 -36.58
C ILE A 99 -4.87 2.43 -36.72
N GLU A 100 -5.11 3.31 -35.75
CA GLU A 100 -4.61 4.70 -35.76
C GLU A 100 -3.08 4.77 -35.87
N TYR A 101 -2.38 3.83 -35.22
CA TYR A 101 -0.91 3.81 -35.16
C TYR A 101 -0.26 2.77 -36.09
N GLU A 102 -1.04 2.17 -37.00
CA GLU A 102 -0.57 1.14 -37.95
C GLU A 102 0.11 -0.07 -37.27
N ILE A 103 -0.35 -0.43 -36.07
CA ILE A 103 0.12 -1.59 -35.30
C ILE A 103 -0.60 -2.85 -35.81
N GLU A 104 0.16 -3.92 -36.05
CA GLU A 104 -0.37 -5.21 -36.47
C GLU A 104 -1.28 -5.82 -35.40
N THR A 105 -2.55 -6.05 -35.75
CA THR A 105 -3.53 -6.71 -34.87
C THR A 105 -3.53 -8.21 -35.13
N PRO A 106 -3.44 -9.06 -34.11
CA PRO A 106 -3.47 -10.50 -34.29
C PRO A 106 -4.90 -10.99 -34.64
N ASP A 107 -4.97 -12.10 -35.38
CA ASP A 107 -6.25 -12.77 -35.64
C ASP A 107 -6.74 -13.48 -34.36
N MET A 108 -7.85 -13.01 -33.81
CA MET A 108 -8.43 -13.52 -32.57
C MET A 108 -8.86 -15.00 -32.68
N ASN A 109 -9.15 -15.48 -33.90
CA ASN A 109 -9.50 -16.87 -34.16
C ASN A 109 -8.29 -17.76 -34.44
N ALA A 110 -7.11 -17.18 -34.62
CA ALA A 110 -5.89 -17.95 -34.81
C ALA A 110 -5.53 -18.71 -33.54
N TRP A 111 -4.74 -19.77 -33.73
CA TRP A 111 -4.21 -20.53 -32.62
C TRP A 111 -3.06 -19.76 -31.98
N TYR A 112 -3.11 -19.63 -30.66
CA TYR A 112 -2.04 -19.03 -29.89
C TYR A 112 -0.87 -20.02 -29.78
N ASN A 113 0.29 -19.63 -30.31
CA ASN A 113 1.52 -20.40 -30.21
C ASN A 113 2.53 -19.58 -29.42
N GLU A 114 2.85 -20.00 -28.21
CA GLU A 114 3.82 -19.31 -27.37
C GLU A 114 5.26 -19.79 -27.69
N GLY A 115 6.05 -18.94 -28.35
CA GLY A 115 7.51 -19.10 -28.44
C GLY A 115 8.14 -19.02 -29.84
N THR A 116 9.41 -18.60 -29.86
CA THR A 116 10.31 -18.70 -31.02
C THR A 116 10.71 -20.16 -31.28
N ASP A 117 10.00 -20.79 -32.22
CA ASP A 117 10.44 -21.80 -33.20
C ASP A 117 11.18 -23.09 -32.74
N ARG A 118 11.41 -23.36 -31.44
CA ARG A 118 12.08 -24.61 -31.01
C ARG A 118 11.55 -25.33 -29.75
N PHE A 119 10.49 -24.84 -29.11
CA PHE A 119 9.92 -25.46 -27.91
C PHE A 119 8.44 -25.86 -28.06
N CYS A 120 8.01 -26.22 -29.27
CA CYS A 120 6.67 -26.73 -29.53
C CYS A 120 6.47 -28.16 -28.98
N GLN A 121 6.34 -28.29 -27.66
CA GLN A 121 5.81 -29.50 -27.01
C GLN A 121 4.73 -29.18 -25.96
N GLN A 122 4.03 -28.05 -26.07
CA GLN A 122 2.83 -27.80 -25.26
C GLN A 122 1.56 -27.92 -26.12
N LYS A 123 0.77 -28.95 -25.80
CA LYS A 123 -0.56 -29.26 -26.35
C LYS A 123 -1.63 -28.38 -25.70
N ASN A 124 -1.56 -27.06 -25.84
CA ASN A 124 -2.68 -26.18 -25.47
C ASN A 124 -3.21 -25.51 -26.74
N LEU A 125 -4.27 -26.12 -27.30
CA LEU A 125 -5.01 -25.61 -28.48
C LEU A 125 -5.91 -24.45 -28.04
N VAL A 126 -5.31 -23.30 -27.77
CA VAL A 126 -6.00 -22.13 -27.23
C VAL A 126 -6.02 -21.04 -28.30
N THR A 127 -7.14 -20.31 -28.45
CA THR A 127 -7.22 -19.20 -29.41
C THR A 127 -6.51 -17.96 -28.86
N VAL A 128 -6.08 -17.07 -29.77
CA VAL A 128 -5.52 -15.76 -29.37
C VAL A 128 -6.50 -14.97 -28.51
N GLU A 129 -7.80 -15.02 -28.81
CA GLU A 129 -8.83 -14.40 -27.98
C GLU A 129 -8.82 -14.96 -26.55
N HIS A 130 -8.71 -16.27 -26.40
CA HIS A 130 -8.68 -16.91 -25.09
C HIS A 130 -7.43 -16.50 -24.31
N HIS A 131 -6.27 -16.42 -24.96
CA HIS A 131 -5.05 -15.94 -24.32
C HIS A 131 -5.22 -14.52 -23.76
N TYR A 132 -5.68 -13.56 -24.57
CA TYR A 132 -5.88 -12.19 -24.07
C TYR A 132 -6.99 -12.09 -23.02
N HIS A 133 -8.05 -12.88 -23.16
CA HIS A 133 -9.19 -12.81 -22.26
C HIS A 133 -8.94 -13.50 -20.92
N PHE A 134 -8.52 -14.76 -20.93
CA PHE A 134 -8.39 -15.55 -19.72
C PHE A 134 -6.98 -15.46 -19.15
N ASP A 135 -5.95 -15.72 -19.97
CA ASP A 135 -4.58 -15.82 -19.49
C ASP A 135 -3.98 -14.45 -19.13
N MET A 136 -4.44 -13.37 -19.77
CA MET A 136 -3.96 -12.01 -19.52
C MET A 136 -4.98 -11.18 -18.73
N PHE A 137 -6.16 -10.89 -19.29
CA PHE A 137 -7.11 -9.96 -18.67
C PHE A 137 -7.67 -10.50 -17.33
N ASN A 138 -8.23 -11.71 -17.33
CA ASN A 138 -8.76 -12.29 -16.10
C ASN A 138 -7.66 -12.59 -15.09
N SER A 139 -6.50 -13.10 -15.51
CA SER A 139 -5.37 -13.33 -14.58
C SER A 139 -4.95 -12.08 -13.83
N VAL A 140 -4.88 -10.91 -14.49
CA VAL A 140 -4.49 -9.66 -13.82
C VAL A 140 -5.57 -9.22 -12.82
N ILE A 141 -6.85 -9.34 -13.17
CA ILE A 141 -7.95 -8.98 -12.26
C ILE A 141 -8.01 -9.95 -11.07
N ASP A 142 -7.86 -11.25 -11.33
CA ASP A 142 -7.87 -12.29 -10.31
C ASP A 142 -6.71 -12.10 -9.32
N TYR A 143 -5.53 -11.75 -9.82
CA TYR A 143 -4.39 -11.38 -8.97
C TYR A 143 -4.70 -10.15 -8.09
N GLN A 144 -5.28 -9.08 -8.65
CA GLN A 144 -5.67 -7.90 -7.87
C GLN A 144 -6.72 -8.22 -6.80
N LEU A 145 -7.69 -9.07 -7.13
CA LEU A 145 -8.71 -9.53 -6.18
C LEU A 145 -8.10 -10.39 -5.07
N GLU A 146 -7.18 -11.30 -5.40
CA GLU A 146 -6.46 -12.13 -4.45
C GLU A 146 -5.64 -11.28 -3.47
N GLU A 147 -4.88 -10.30 -3.96
CA GLU A 147 -4.12 -9.36 -3.11
C GLU A 147 -5.03 -8.55 -2.19
N LEU A 148 -6.15 -8.04 -2.70
CA LEU A 148 -7.14 -7.33 -1.88
C LEU A 148 -7.80 -8.23 -0.82
N ASN A 149 -8.02 -9.51 -1.14
CA ASN A 149 -8.59 -10.47 -0.20
C ASN A 149 -7.58 -10.93 0.85
N TYR A 150 -6.31 -11.08 0.46
CA TYR A 150 -5.22 -11.39 1.37
C TYR A 150 -5.01 -10.26 2.38
N ARG A 151 -4.88 -9.02 1.89
CA ARG A 151 -4.63 -7.83 2.70
C ARG A 151 -5.83 -7.42 3.57
N PHE A 152 -7.04 -7.47 3.00
CA PHE A 152 -8.29 -7.12 3.68
C PHE A 152 -9.19 -8.34 3.81
N ASN A 153 -8.67 -9.34 4.53
CA ASN A 153 -9.43 -10.52 4.92
C ASN A 153 -10.45 -10.21 6.03
N ASP A 154 -11.35 -11.14 6.30
CA ASP A 154 -12.44 -10.94 7.26
C ASP A 154 -11.93 -10.57 8.67
N ASN A 155 -10.82 -11.18 9.12
CA ASN A 155 -10.21 -10.86 10.41
C ASN A 155 -9.68 -9.42 10.45
N ALA A 156 -8.98 -8.97 9.40
CA ALA A 156 -8.48 -7.61 9.30
C ALA A 156 -9.63 -6.58 9.28
N LEU A 157 -10.69 -6.87 8.51
CA LEU A 157 -11.88 -6.03 8.45
C LEU A 157 -12.63 -6.00 9.79
N GLU A 158 -12.68 -7.12 10.50
CA GLU A 158 -13.30 -7.21 11.83
C GLU A 158 -12.52 -6.42 12.88
N ILE A 159 -11.20 -6.55 12.93
CA ILE A 159 -10.35 -5.73 13.82
C ILE A 159 -10.60 -4.24 13.57
N LEU A 160 -10.62 -3.84 12.31
CA LEU A 160 -10.87 -2.45 11.92
C LEU A 160 -12.25 -1.98 12.40
N LYS A 161 -13.33 -2.76 12.17
CA LYS A 161 -14.68 -2.44 12.66
C LYS A 161 -14.74 -2.32 14.18
N LEU A 162 -14.12 -3.25 14.89
CA LEU A 162 -14.10 -3.25 16.35
C LEU A 162 -13.29 -2.08 16.91
N SER A 163 -12.21 -1.68 16.22
CA SER A 163 -11.39 -0.54 16.62
C SER A 163 -12.15 0.80 16.57
N CYS A 164 -13.21 0.89 15.75
CA CYS A 164 -14.10 2.06 15.71
C CYS A 164 -14.74 2.36 17.07
N ALA A 165 -14.92 1.37 17.94
CA ALA A 165 -15.50 1.56 19.27
C ALA A 165 -14.64 2.45 20.19
N LEU A 166 -13.36 2.67 19.86
CA LEU A 166 -12.45 3.53 20.62
C LEU A 166 -12.07 4.81 19.87
N GLN A 167 -12.58 5.01 18.65
CA GLN A 167 -12.27 6.19 17.88
C GLN A 167 -13.07 7.40 18.38
N PRO A 168 -12.45 8.58 18.47
CA PRO A 168 -13.12 9.79 18.96
C PRO A 168 -14.03 10.46 17.92
N ASN A 169 -14.07 9.92 16.69
CA ASN A 169 -14.86 10.45 15.58
C ASN A 169 -16.35 10.60 15.97
N ASP A 170 -16.99 11.66 15.46
CA ASP A 170 -18.39 11.99 15.75
C ASP A 170 -18.74 11.96 17.25
N GLN A 171 -17.84 12.45 18.11
CA GLN A 171 -18.02 12.47 19.57
C GLN A 171 -18.23 11.08 20.17
N PHE A 172 -17.44 10.09 19.74
CA PHE A 172 -17.49 8.71 20.22
C PHE A 172 -18.85 8.01 19.98
N LYS A 173 -19.57 8.37 18.93
CA LYS A 173 -20.89 7.81 18.59
C LYS A 173 -20.91 6.28 18.50
N LEU A 174 -19.79 5.67 18.10
CA LEU A 174 -19.64 4.23 17.91
C LEU A 174 -19.11 3.50 19.15
N PHE A 175 -18.93 4.20 20.28
CA PHE A 175 -18.39 3.61 21.50
C PHE A 175 -19.28 2.48 22.01
N ASP A 176 -18.67 1.33 22.25
CA ASP A 176 -19.37 0.13 22.69
C ASP A 176 -18.41 -0.75 23.52
N VAL A 177 -18.77 -0.96 24.78
CA VAL A 177 -17.98 -1.75 25.74
C VAL A 177 -17.88 -3.22 25.35
N ASP A 178 -18.93 -3.79 24.76
CA ASP A 178 -18.94 -5.19 24.33
C ASP A 178 -17.99 -5.38 23.16
N GLN A 179 -18.01 -4.47 22.16
CA GLN A 179 -17.08 -4.51 21.03
C GLN A 179 -15.62 -4.36 21.48
N ILE A 180 -15.34 -3.48 22.46
CA ILE A 180 -14.01 -3.33 23.07
C ILE A 180 -13.54 -4.64 23.69
N CYS A 181 -14.41 -5.32 24.45
CA CYS A 181 -14.08 -6.60 25.07
C CYS A 181 -13.86 -7.71 24.01
N ILE A 182 -14.66 -7.72 22.95
CA ILE A 182 -14.50 -8.67 21.84
C ILE A 182 -13.15 -8.43 21.14
N LEU A 183 -12.79 -7.18 20.89
CA LEU A 183 -11.51 -6.80 20.29
C LEU A 183 -10.32 -7.36 21.08
N ALA A 184 -10.28 -7.04 22.38
CA ALA A 184 -9.19 -7.48 23.25
C ALA A 184 -9.11 -9.01 23.33
N ARG A 185 -10.24 -9.67 23.57
CA ARG A 185 -10.28 -11.14 23.75
C ARG A 185 -9.95 -11.91 22.48
N LYS A 186 -10.46 -11.45 21.33
CA LYS A 186 -10.34 -12.19 20.06
C LYS A 186 -9.00 -11.94 19.39
N PHE A 187 -8.51 -10.70 19.40
CA PHE A 187 -7.36 -10.29 18.60
C PHE A 187 -6.09 -10.01 19.39
N TYR A 188 -6.20 -9.78 20.71
CA TYR A 188 -5.06 -9.52 21.59
C TYR A 188 -5.02 -10.45 22.81
N PRO A 189 -5.16 -11.78 22.66
CA PRO A 189 -5.18 -12.72 23.78
C PRO A 189 -3.83 -12.81 24.52
N ALA A 190 -2.73 -12.42 23.88
CA ALA A 190 -1.41 -12.37 24.50
C ALA A 190 -1.23 -11.13 25.39
N ASP A 191 -1.90 -10.03 25.04
CA ASP A 191 -1.81 -8.76 25.75
C ASP A 191 -2.86 -8.61 26.85
N PHE A 192 -3.94 -9.40 26.82
CA PHE A 192 -5.01 -9.38 27.82
C PHE A 192 -5.26 -10.76 28.40
N SER A 193 -4.98 -10.91 29.69
CA SER A 193 -5.31 -12.13 30.42
C SER A 193 -6.81 -12.24 30.72
N ASP A 194 -7.32 -13.47 30.89
CA ASP A 194 -8.72 -13.70 31.27
C ASP A 194 -9.11 -13.02 32.59
N GLN A 195 -8.15 -12.82 33.49
CA GLN A 195 -8.33 -12.09 34.75
C GLN A 195 -8.46 -10.58 34.55
N GLU A 196 -7.79 -10.02 33.54
CA GLU A 196 -7.89 -8.59 33.20
C GLU A 196 -9.19 -8.27 32.44
N MET A 197 -9.83 -9.24 31.78
CA MET A 197 -11.03 -8.97 30.97
C MET A 197 -12.20 -8.33 31.75
N PRO A 198 -12.57 -8.78 32.97
CA PRO A 198 -13.57 -8.08 33.78
C PRO A 198 -13.13 -6.66 34.17
N HIS A 199 -11.83 -6.44 34.39
CA HIS A 199 -11.28 -5.13 34.69
C HIS A 199 -11.31 -4.20 33.48
N LEU A 200 -11.01 -4.71 32.27
CA LEU A 200 -11.13 -3.94 31.03
C LEU A 200 -12.58 -3.48 30.82
N ARG A 201 -13.56 -4.37 31.02
CA ARG A 201 -14.98 -4.00 30.93
C ARG A 201 -15.33 -2.89 31.92
N CYS A 202 -15.00 -3.09 33.19
CA CYS A 202 -15.27 -2.10 34.24
C CYS A 202 -14.60 -0.75 33.93
N GLN A 203 -13.33 -0.75 33.51
CA GLN A 203 -12.63 0.47 33.09
C GLN A 203 -13.31 1.13 31.89
N SER A 204 -13.78 0.35 30.90
CA SER A 204 -14.45 0.87 29.72
C SER A 204 -15.79 1.54 30.05
N GLU A 205 -16.56 0.96 30.98
CA GLU A 205 -17.81 1.57 31.47
C GLU A 205 -17.55 2.89 32.21
N HIS A 206 -16.50 2.95 33.04
CA HIS A 206 -16.11 4.19 33.70
C HIS A 206 -15.54 5.21 32.71
N TYR A 207 -14.82 4.76 31.69
CA TYR A 207 -14.28 5.57 30.62
C TYR A 207 -15.40 6.24 29.81
N GLU A 208 -16.48 5.52 29.52
CA GLU A 208 -17.67 6.05 28.83
C GLU A 208 -18.25 7.29 29.54
N VAL A 209 -18.39 7.21 30.86
CA VAL A 209 -19.00 8.29 31.65
C VAL A 209 -18.02 9.45 31.87
N ASP A 210 -16.75 9.15 32.19
CA ASP A 210 -15.76 10.17 32.51
C ASP A 210 -15.18 10.84 31.26
N VAL A 211 -14.70 10.09 30.27
CA VAL A 211 -13.90 10.63 29.15
C VAL A 211 -14.77 11.23 28.06
N LEU A 212 -15.81 10.53 27.60
CA LEU A 212 -16.61 10.96 26.45
C LEU A 212 -17.34 12.29 26.69
N HIS A 213 -17.69 12.58 27.95
CA HIS A 213 -18.40 13.80 28.35
C HIS A 213 -17.46 14.92 28.83
N HIS A 214 -16.16 14.66 28.94
CA HIS A 214 -15.21 15.60 29.49
C HIS A 214 -14.73 16.60 28.44
N LYS A 215 -14.73 17.89 28.81
CA LYS A 215 -14.46 19.02 27.90
C LYS A 215 -13.13 18.91 27.14
N CYS A 216 -12.11 18.33 27.78
CA CYS A 216 -10.79 18.14 27.16
C CYS A 216 -10.77 17.13 25.99
N PHE A 217 -11.81 16.29 25.85
CA PHE A 217 -11.89 15.27 24.80
C PHE A 217 -12.90 15.63 23.71
N GLN A 218 -13.34 16.89 23.66
CA GLN A 218 -14.22 17.38 22.60
C GLN A 218 -13.41 17.72 21.34
N ASN A 219 -13.96 17.37 20.17
CA ASN A 219 -13.41 17.70 18.84
C ASN A 219 -12.01 17.13 18.57
N LEU A 220 -11.73 15.90 19.00
CA LEU A 220 -10.50 15.20 18.64
C LEU A 220 -10.56 14.75 17.19
N SER A 221 -9.45 14.92 16.47
CA SER A 221 -9.34 14.55 15.06
C SER A 221 -8.76 13.15 14.83
N SER A 222 -8.09 12.58 15.84
CA SER A 222 -7.45 11.26 15.70
C SER A 222 -7.31 10.49 17.02
N THR A 223 -7.14 9.18 16.91
CA THR A 223 -6.82 8.29 18.04
C THR A 223 -5.47 8.62 18.68
N SER A 224 -4.53 9.21 17.94
CA SER A 224 -3.24 9.66 18.50
C SER A 224 -3.43 10.86 19.43
N GLU A 225 -4.23 11.84 19.03
CA GLU A 225 -4.61 12.97 19.90
C GLU A 225 -5.33 12.51 21.16
N LEU A 226 -6.22 11.52 21.02
CA LEU A 226 -6.90 10.89 22.16
C LEU A 226 -5.88 10.35 23.18
N LEU A 227 -4.90 9.57 22.72
CA LEU A 227 -3.85 9.02 23.59
C LEU A 227 -3.03 10.12 24.28
N GLN A 228 -2.65 11.17 23.54
CA GLN A 228 -1.88 12.29 24.11
C GLN A 228 -2.66 13.02 25.21
N ILE A 229 -3.97 13.22 25.04
CA ILE A 229 -4.80 13.91 26.03
C ILE A 229 -5.06 13.00 27.23
N LEU A 230 -5.23 11.69 27.05
CA LEU A 230 -5.30 10.74 28.16
C LEU A 230 -4.05 10.80 29.05
N ILE A 231 -2.87 10.91 28.43
CA ILE A 231 -1.60 11.06 29.15
C ILE A 231 -1.54 12.42 29.87
N ARG A 232 -1.84 13.52 29.16
CA ARG A 232 -1.81 14.88 29.76
C ARG A 232 -2.77 15.06 30.93
N THR A 233 -3.93 14.42 30.88
CA THR A 233 -4.96 14.49 31.93
C THR A 233 -4.71 13.49 33.08
N ASN A 234 -3.62 12.72 33.02
CA ASN A 234 -3.29 11.64 33.95
C ASN A 234 -4.37 10.54 34.01
N LYS A 235 -5.29 10.50 33.04
CA LYS A 235 -6.35 9.49 32.93
C LYS A 235 -5.84 8.18 32.35
N SER A 236 -4.69 8.19 31.67
CA SER A 236 -3.98 6.97 31.23
C SER A 236 -3.71 5.99 32.37
N HIS A 237 -3.39 6.48 33.58
CA HIS A 237 -3.16 5.62 34.74
C HIS A 237 -4.46 5.02 35.31
N HIS A 238 -5.56 5.77 35.27
CA HIS A 238 -6.86 5.28 35.74
C HIS A 238 -7.49 4.27 34.76
N TYR A 239 -7.26 4.45 33.46
CA TYR A 239 -7.79 3.61 32.38
C TYR A 239 -6.67 2.85 31.65
N ASN A 240 -5.75 2.26 32.40
CA ASN A 240 -4.53 1.65 31.86
C ASN A 240 -4.82 0.50 30.86
N LEU A 241 -5.90 -0.26 31.02
CA LEU A 241 -6.25 -1.35 30.10
C LEU A 241 -6.86 -0.82 28.80
N VAL A 242 -7.66 0.23 28.89
CA VAL A 242 -8.20 0.94 27.70
C VAL A 242 -7.07 1.62 26.94
N GLU A 243 -6.15 2.26 27.67
CA GLU A 243 -4.97 2.92 27.11
C GLU A 243 -4.03 1.94 26.40
N ARG A 244 -3.79 0.76 27.01
CA ARG A 244 -3.06 -0.34 26.38
C ARG A 244 -3.70 -0.76 25.06
N LEU A 245 -5.03 -0.90 25.03
CA LEU A 245 -5.75 -1.27 23.82
C LEU A 245 -5.68 -0.19 22.73
N ILE A 246 -5.78 1.08 23.11
CA ILE A 246 -5.61 2.21 22.19
C ILE A 246 -4.21 2.19 21.57
N ARG A 247 -3.15 1.92 22.36
CA ARG A 247 -1.80 1.77 21.83
C ARG A 247 -1.69 0.63 20.83
N LEU A 248 -2.27 -0.53 21.13
CA LEU A 248 -2.28 -1.67 20.20
C LEU A 248 -2.97 -1.31 18.88
N ILE A 249 -4.12 -0.62 18.93
CA ILE A 249 -4.81 -0.14 17.73
C ILE A 249 -3.92 0.82 16.92
N LEU A 250 -3.19 1.73 17.58
CA LEU A 250 -2.28 2.66 16.89
C LEU A 250 -1.09 1.97 16.21
N THR A 251 -0.74 0.75 16.64
CA THR A 251 0.30 -0.06 15.96
C THR A 251 -0.21 -0.80 14.72
N LEU A 252 -1.52 -0.81 14.47
CA LEU A 252 -2.07 -1.44 13.27
C LEU A 252 -1.64 -0.65 12.02
N PRO A 253 -0.97 -1.28 11.05
CA PRO A 253 -0.64 -0.63 9.79
C PRO A 253 -1.91 -0.51 8.94
N VAL A 254 -2.71 0.54 9.18
CA VAL A 254 -3.93 0.81 8.39
C VAL A 254 -3.58 1.26 6.97
N SER A 255 -2.41 1.91 6.78
CA SER A 255 -1.94 2.37 5.48
C SER A 255 -0.52 1.89 5.16
N THR A 256 -0.22 1.73 3.87
CA THR A 256 1.11 1.44 3.32
C THR A 256 2.04 2.65 3.32
N ALA A 257 1.66 3.77 3.95
CA ALA A 257 2.48 4.98 3.94
C ALA A 257 3.90 4.73 4.48
N SER A 258 4.05 3.89 5.50
CA SER A 258 5.38 3.53 6.05
C SER A 258 6.23 2.71 5.08
N THR A 259 5.62 1.81 4.28
CA THR A 259 6.37 1.04 3.29
C THR A 259 6.75 1.92 2.08
N GLU A 260 5.87 2.82 1.64
CA GLU A 260 6.18 3.80 0.59
C GLU A 260 7.27 4.79 1.02
N GLN A 261 7.26 5.23 2.28
CA GLN A 261 8.33 6.04 2.87
C GLN A 261 9.65 5.28 2.90
N ALA A 262 9.64 3.99 3.28
CA ALA A 262 10.81 3.14 3.26
C ALA A 262 11.37 2.94 1.85
N PHE A 263 10.52 2.69 0.83
CA PHE A 263 10.97 2.58 -0.57
C PHE A 263 11.51 3.90 -1.12
N SER A 264 10.90 5.04 -0.77
CA SER A 264 11.43 6.35 -1.13
C SER A 264 12.76 6.64 -0.44
N ALA A 265 12.93 6.23 0.82
CA ALA A 265 14.17 6.35 1.57
C ALA A 265 15.27 5.48 0.93
N ILE A 266 14.97 4.22 0.61
CA ILE A 266 15.88 3.31 -0.10
C ILE A 266 16.34 3.95 -1.41
N LYS A 267 15.45 4.54 -2.20
CA LYS A 267 15.83 5.19 -3.47
C LYS A 267 16.77 6.37 -3.27
N ARG A 268 16.67 7.09 -2.14
CA ARG A 268 17.60 8.18 -1.80
C ARG A 268 18.93 7.65 -1.24
N ILE A 269 18.89 6.51 -0.55
CA ILE A 269 20.07 5.89 0.06
C ILE A 269 20.88 5.11 -0.99
N LYS A 270 20.23 4.27 -1.80
CA LYS A 270 20.86 3.51 -2.89
C LYS A 270 20.76 4.31 -4.18
N THR A 271 21.81 5.06 -4.46
CA THR A 271 22.01 5.73 -5.76
C THR A 271 22.78 4.83 -6.71
N ASP A 272 22.79 5.13 -8.01
CA ASP A 272 23.53 4.33 -9.01
C ASP A 272 25.04 4.20 -8.67
N LEU A 273 25.62 5.25 -8.08
CA LEU A 273 27.01 5.27 -7.62
C LEU A 273 27.22 4.55 -6.26
N ARG A 274 26.15 4.25 -5.52
CA ARG A 274 26.14 3.63 -4.18
C ARG A 274 25.10 2.52 -4.12
N ASN A 275 25.20 1.55 -5.02
CA ASN A 275 24.24 0.44 -5.11
C ASN A 275 24.67 -0.80 -4.30
N ILE A 276 25.96 -0.93 -3.99
CA ILE A 276 26.51 -2.02 -3.18
C ILE A 276 26.68 -1.51 -1.75
N MET A 277 25.88 -2.06 -0.83
CA MET A 277 25.87 -1.76 0.60
C MET A 277 25.58 -3.05 1.35
N GLU A 278 26.19 -3.24 2.51
CA GLU A 278 25.83 -4.34 3.43
C GLU A 278 24.42 -4.13 4.00
N GLU A 279 23.72 -5.23 4.27
CA GLU A 279 22.32 -5.20 4.70
C GLU A 279 22.12 -4.46 6.03
N GLU A 280 23.04 -4.68 6.98
CA GLU A 280 23.07 -4.00 8.28
C GLU A 280 23.22 -2.48 8.10
N PHE A 281 24.22 -2.05 7.34
CA PHE A 281 24.46 -0.64 7.06
C PHE A 281 23.31 0.05 6.31
N LEU A 282 22.65 -0.66 5.39
CA LEU A 282 21.46 -0.15 4.70
C LEU A 282 20.32 0.05 5.69
N THR A 283 20.08 -0.92 6.57
CA THR A 283 19.04 -0.88 7.59
C THR A 283 19.24 0.29 8.55
N ASP A 284 20.47 0.46 9.06
CA ASP A 284 20.79 1.56 9.97
C ASP A 284 20.61 2.93 9.30
N THR A 285 21.06 3.06 8.05
CA THR A 285 20.92 4.30 7.29
C THR A 285 19.45 4.61 6.99
N MET A 286 18.64 3.57 6.73
CA MET A 286 17.19 3.72 6.53
C MET A 286 16.51 4.24 7.78
N ILE A 287 16.85 3.68 8.96
CA ILE A 287 16.29 4.13 10.25
C ILE A 287 16.59 5.62 10.45
N ILE A 288 17.84 6.05 10.28
CA ILE A 288 18.23 7.46 10.41
C ILE A 288 17.47 8.36 9.42
N HIS A 289 17.22 7.88 8.19
CA HIS A 289 16.54 8.67 7.17
C HIS A 289 15.02 8.75 7.39
N ILE A 290 14.38 7.66 7.81
CA ILE A 290 12.95 7.60 8.10
C ILE A 290 12.64 8.42 9.34
N GLU A 291 13.41 8.20 10.42
CA GLU A 291 13.25 8.86 11.72
C GLU A 291 14.08 10.16 11.81
N ARG A 292 14.22 10.87 10.69
CA ARG A 292 15.12 12.05 10.60
C ARG A 292 14.79 13.13 11.63
N GLU A 293 13.51 13.27 12.01
CA GLU A 293 13.08 14.21 13.04
C GLU A 293 13.68 13.87 14.41
N PHE A 294 13.83 12.58 14.74
CA PHE A 294 14.50 12.14 15.95
C PHE A 294 16.03 12.19 15.79
N ALA A 295 16.55 11.79 14.63
CA ALA A 295 17.98 11.80 14.35
C ALA A 295 18.59 13.21 14.40
N GLN A 296 17.82 14.25 14.07
CA GLN A 296 18.24 15.65 14.22
C GLN A 296 18.49 16.08 15.67
N ASN A 297 17.91 15.38 16.63
CA ASN A 297 18.10 15.65 18.06
C ASN A 297 19.28 14.87 18.67
N ILE A 298 19.95 14.03 17.88
CA ILE A 298 21.15 13.30 18.33
C ILE A 298 22.35 14.25 18.24
N ASP A 299 23.06 14.41 19.35
CA ASP A 299 24.30 15.17 19.38
C ASP A 299 25.43 14.36 18.74
N ILE A 300 25.99 14.87 17.64
CA ILE A 300 27.07 14.23 16.90
C ILE A 300 28.34 14.17 17.75
N ASP A 301 28.58 15.19 18.58
CA ASP A 301 29.78 15.25 19.42
C ASP A 301 29.73 14.17 20.52
N GLU A 302 28.55 13.94 21.11
CA GLU A 302 28.35 12.85 22.08
C GLU A 302 28.54 11.47 21.44
N VAL A 303 28.05 11.28 20.21
CA VAL A 303 28.23 10.02 19.47
C VAL A 303 29.71 9.77 19.14
N ILE A 304 30.47 10.82 18.77
CA ILE A 304 31.91 10.71 18.51
C ILE A 304 32.65 10.35 19.79
N ASP A 305 32.35 11.02 20.90
CA ASP A 305 32.98 10.76 22.20
C ASP A 305 32.68 9.34 22.71
N GLU A 306 31.44 8.86 22.55
CA GLU A 306 31.07 7.48 22.89
C GLU A 306 31.79 6.46 22.00
N PHE A 307 31.86 6.71 20.69
CA PHE A 307 32.57 5.85 19.75
C PHE A 307 34.07 5.78 20.03
N ASP A 308 34.71 6.91 20.32
CA ASP A 308 36.12 7.00 20.72
C ASP A 308 36.38 6.27 22.05
N SER A 309 35.38 6.21 22.96
CA SER A 309 35.49 5.48 24.22
C SER A 309 35.46 3.95 24.06
N LEU A 310 34.79 3.43 23.01
CA LEU A 310 34.60 2.00 22.77
C LEU A 310 35.84 1.31 22.18
N LYS A 311 36.78 2.07 21.57
CA LYS A 311 38.02 1.53 21.01
C LYS A 311 39.18 2.48 21.28
N GLN A 312 40.27 1.98 21.88
CA GLN A 312 41.55 2.71 21.90
C GLN A 312 42.09 2.87 20.46
N MET A 313 41.68 3.94 19.78
CA MET A 313 42.17 4.29 18.46
C MET A 313 43.51 5.03 18.52
N ARG A 314 44.33 4.86 17.47
CA ARG A 314 45.65 5.50 17.35
C ARG A 314 45.60 7.00 17.04
N ALA A 315 44.43 7.54 16.70
CA ALA A 315 44.20 8.96 16.44
C ALA A 315 42.83 9.34 17.00
N GLN A 316 42.73 10.53 17.60
CA GLN A 316 41.48 11.08 18.13
C GLN A 316 40.66 11.68 16.99
N LEU A 317 39.34 11.47 17.02
CA LEU A 317 38.38 12.10 16.12
C LEU A 317 38.03 13.49 16.68
N LYS A 318 38.99 14.43 16.65
CA LYS A 318 38.75 15.85 16.97
C LYS A 318 39.24 16.76 15.85
#